data_AF-A0A1G9KSP8-F1
#
_entry.id   AF-A0A1G9KSP8-F1
#
_cell.length_a   1.000
_cell.length_b   1.000
_cell.length_c   1.000
_cell.angle_alpha   90.00
_cell.angle_beta   90.00
_cell.angle_gamma   90.00
#
_symmetry.space_group_name_H-M   'P 1'
#
loop_
_entity.id
_entity.type
_entity.pdbx_description
1 polymer ?
#
loop_
_entity_poly.entity_id
_entity_poly.type
_entity_poly.pdbx_seq_one_letter_code
_entity_poly.pdbx_strand_id
1 'polypeptide(L)'
;MKNQVNYQLELDQIRQALGFDFMSLAFADPAEYDYVIRWKYASGNLNSRYKRIVLQSGRGIAGIVFKTGKPFLLYSVQEQVKQEMLFSYPIVNSEKLNSIGAVPLWNDARVAGVLLGGFRGDRQVNETMLRELQNTARHGIGDLNGKELLLS
;
A
#
# COMPACT_ATOMS: atom_id res chain seq x y z
N MET A 1 -28.90 -1.75 -9.83
CA MET A 1 -27.75 -1.00 -10.37
C MET A 1 -26.61 -1.12 -9.36
N LYS A 2 -25.51 -1.81 -9.68
CA LYS A 2 -24.34 -1.83 -8.79
C LYS A 2 -23.70 -0.45 -8.89
N ASN A 3 -23.68 0.32 -7.81
CA ASN A 3 -22.82 1.50 -7.74
C ASN A 3 -21.40 1.03 -8.03
N GLN A 4 -20.81 1.51 -9.13
CA GLN A 4 -19.45 1.15 -9.48
C GLN A 4 -18.53 1.90 -8.54
N VAL A 5 -17.86 1.17 -7.64
CA VAL A 5 -16.89 1.75 -6.73
C VAL A 5 -15.75 2.41 -7.50
N ASN A 6 -15.43 3.64 -7.12
CA ASN A 6 -14.36 4.43 -7.74
C ASN A 6 -13.15 4.53 -6.80
N TYR A 7 -12.37 3.45 -6.75
CA TYR A 7 -11.14 3.38 -5.94
C TYR A 7 -10.13 4.49 -6.24
N GLN A 8 -10.07 4.98 -7.48
CA GLN A 8 -9.13 6.04 -7.84
C GLN A 8 -9.51 7.36 -7.18
N LEU A 9 -10.78 7.76 -7.28
CA LEU A 9 -11.29 8.99 -6.66
C LEU A 9 -11.11 8.96 -5.14
N GLU A 10 -11.45 7.84 -4.51
CA GLU A 10 -11.31 7.66 -3.07
C GLU A 10 -9.84 7.72 -2.63
N LEU A 11 -8.93 7.07 -3.37
CA LEU A 11 -7.49 7.14 -3.11
C LEU A 11 -6.95 8.57 -3.24
N ASP A 12 -7.44 9.34 -4.22
CA ASP A 12 -7.07 10.74 -4.40
C ASP A 12 -7.50 11.60 -3.21
N GLN A 13 -8.72 11.38 -2.69
CA GLN A 13 -9.25 12.06 -1.51
C GLN A 13 -8.47 11.70 -0.25
N ILE A 14 -8.20 10.41 -0.02
CA ILE A 14 -7.41 9.93 1.13
C ILE A 14 -6.01 10.55 1.10
N ARG A 15 -5.35 10.57 -0.06
CA ARG A 15 -4.00 11.15 -0.18
C ARG A 15 -3.99 12.63 0.20
N GLN A 16 -4.97 13.40 -0.29
CA GLN A 16 -5.08 14.82 0.05
C GLN A 16 -5.36 15.02 1.54
N ALA A 17 -6.25 14.23 2.14
CA ALA A 17 -6.61 14.33 3.56
C ALA A 17 -5.44 13.98 4.49
N LEU A 18 -4.67 12.94 4.15
CA LEU A 18 -3.53 12.48 4.96
C LEU A 18 -2.21 13.18 4.63
N GLY A 19 -2.17 13.99 3.57
CA GLY A 19 -1.03 14.82 3.20
C GLY A 19 0.17 14.09 2.60
N PHE A 20 -0.01 12.87 2.07
CA PHE A 20 1.09 12.11 1.45
C PHE A 20 1.46 12.66 0.06
N ASP A 21 2.75 12.62 -0.27
CA ASP A 21 3.23 12.91 -1.64
C ASP A 21 2.73 11.87 -2.65
N PHE A 22 2.62 10.62 -2.20
CA PHE A 22 2.26 9.48 -3.02
C PHE A 22 1.44 8.48 -2.20
N MET A 23 0.35 7.98 -2.79
CA MET A 23 -0.38 6.83 -2.27
C MET A 23 -0.70 5.83 -3.36
N SER A 24 -0.84 4.55 -3.00
CA SER A 24 -1.10 3.48 -3.95
C SER A 24 -1.89 2.34 -3.32
N LEU A 25 -2.75 1.73 -4.13
CA LEU A 25 -3.52 0.54 -3.79
C LEU A 25 -2.97 -0.65 -4.58
N ALA A 26 -2.53 -1.68 -3.88
CA ALA A 26 -2.22 -2.97 -4.47
C ALA A 26 -3.32 -3.99 -4.12
N PHE A 27 -3.65 -4.84 -5.08
CA PHE A 27 -4.56 -5.97 -4.90
C PHE A 27 -3.85 -7.25 -5.31
N ALA A 28 -4.17 -8.33 -4.61
CA ALA A 28 -3.81 -9.67 -5.04
C ALA A 28 -4.86 -10.19 -6.03
N ASP A 29 -4.41 -10.78 -7.12
CA ASP A 29 -5.26 -11.60 -7.95
C ASP A 29 -5.64 -12.90 -7.18
N PRO A 30 -6.72 -13.60 -7.59
CA PRO A 30 -7.14 -14.85 -6.97
C PRO A 30 -6.02 -15.91 -6.90
N ALA A 31 -6.18 -16.88 -5.99
CA ALA A 31 -5.22 -17.97 -5.77
C ALA A 31 -4.87 -18.76 -7.04
N GLU A 32 -5.79 -18.84 -7.99
CA GLU A 32 -5.60 -19.44 -9.32
C GLU A 32 -4.49 -18.77 -10.14
N TYR A 33 -4.08 -17.56 -9.76
CA TYR A 33 -2.98 -16.80 -10.35
C TYR A 33 -1.82 -16.60 -9.36
N ASP A 34 -1.55 -17.60 -8.51
CA ASP A 34 -0.42 -17.63 -7.55
C ASP A 34 -0.37 -16.43 -6.57
N TYR A 35 -1.51 -15.79 -6.30
CA TYR A 35 -1.58 -14.56 -5.49
C TYR A 35 -0.65 -13.45 -6.02
N VAL A 36 -0.60 -13.27 -7.34
CA VAL A 36 0.15 -12.17 -7.93
C VAL A 36 -0.42 -10.82 -7.49
N ILE A 37 0.43 -9.96 -6.93
CA ILE A 37 0.08 -8.65 -6.40
C ILE A 37 0.47 -7.56 -7.41
N ARG A 38 -0.45 -6.65 -7.70
CA ARG A 38 -0.20 -5.50 -8.59
C ARG A 38 -0.73 -4.21 -7.98
N TRP A 39 0.02 -3.13 -8.17
CA TRP A 39 -0.45 -1.77 -7.91
C TRP A 39 -1.47 -1.37 -8.98
N LYS A 40 -2.75 -1.31 -8.59
CA LYS A 40 -3.86 -1.02 -9.54
C LYS A 40 -4.14 0.48 -9.63
N TYR A 41 -4.08 1.18 -8.51
CA TYR A 41 -4.36 2.62 -8.42
C TYR A 41 -3.21 3.34 -7.75
N ALA A 42 -2.95 4.58 -8.17
CA ALA A 42 -1.96 5.44 -7.55
C ALA A 42 -2.43 6.90 -7.59
N SER A 43 -2.03 7.66 -6.59
CA SER A 43 -2.28 9.10 -6.48
C SER A 43 -0.97 9.81 -6.18
N GLY A 44 -0.73 10.96 -6.84
CA GLY A 44 0.53 11.71 -6.70
C GLY A 44 1.74 11.01 -7.35
N ASN A 45 1.52 10.07 -8.26
CA ASN A 45 2.57 9.33 -8.96
C ASN A 45 3.35 10.24 -9.94
N LEU A 46 4.68 10.09 -10.00
CA LEU A 46 5.52 10.82 -10.96
C LEU A 46 5.37 10.28 -12.39
N ASN A 47 4.96 9.03 -12.51
CA ASN A 47 4.89 8.31 -13.76
C ASN A 47 3.94 7.11 -13.62
N SER A 48 3.65 6.41 -14.72
CA SER A 48 2.77 5.24 -14.71
C SER A 48 3.50 3.88 -14.70
N ARG A 49 4.81 3.84 -14.42
CA ARG A 49 5.59 2.58 -14.40
C ARG A 49 5.19 1.66 -13.25
N TYR A 50 4.59 2.20 -12.18
CA TYR A 50 4.04 1.40 -11.08
C TYR A 50 3.10 0.29 -11.58
N LYS A 51 2.37 0.53 -12.68
CA LYS A 51 1.45 -0.43 -13.31
C LYS A 51 2.15 -1.69 -13.85
N ARG A 52 3.46 -1.60 -14.13
CA ARG A 52 4.27 -2.72 -14.63
C ARG A 52 4.87 -3.57 -13.50
N ILE A 53 4.75 -3.12 -12.25
CA ILE A 53 5.29 -3.84 -11.11
C ILE A 53 4.36 -5.01 -10.80
N VAL A 54 4.96 -6.21 -10.84
CA VAL A 54 4.31 -7.47 -10.50
C VAL A 54 5.08 -8.08 -9.34
N LEU A 55 4.38 -8.38 -8.25
CA LEU A 55 4.98 -8.90 -7.02
C LEU A 55 4.36 -10.25 -6.66
N GLN A 56 5.19 -11.11 -6.07
CA GLN A 56 4.74 -12.35 -5.45
C GLN A 56 4.54 -12.13 -3.94
N SER A 57 3.77 -13.00 -3.30
CA SER A 57 3.61 -12.99 -1.85
C SER A 57 4.97 -13.02 -1.14
N GLY A 58 5.18 -12.11 -0.18
CA GLY A 58 6.45 -11.92 0.53
C GLY A 58 7.55 -11.18 -0.23
N ARG A 59 7.30 -10.67 -1.45
CA ARG A 59 8.28 -9.89 -2.24
C ARG A 59 7.87 -8.43 -2.38
N GLY A 60 8.81 -7.53 -2.09
CA GLY A 60 8.55 -6.09 -2.03
C GLY A 60 7.57 -5.70 -0.92
N ILE A 61 7.28 -4.40 -0.80
CA ILE A 61 6.47 -3.88 0.32
C ILE A 61 5.07 -4.48 0.31
N ALA A 62 4.37 -4.45 -0.83
CA ALA A 62 3.02 -5.00 -0.91
C ALA A 62 2.99 -6.52 -0.67
N GLY A 63 3.96 -7.28 -1.19
CA GLY A 63 4.06 -8.71 -0.94
C GLY A 63 4.30 -9.05 0.53
N ILE A 64 5.14 -8.28 1.23
CA ILE A 64 5.41 -8.46 2.66
C ILE A 64 4.15 -8.17 3.50
N VAL A 65 3.49 -7.03 3.26
CA VAL A 65 2.27 -6.65 3.99
C VAL A 65 1.14 -7.65 3.73
N PHE A 66 0.93 -8.04 2.47
CA PHE A 66 -0.07 -9.03 2.09
C PHE A 66 0.16 -10.38 2.78
N LYS A 67 1.40 -10.88 2.77
CA LYS A 67 1.75 -12.17 3.38
C LYS A 67 1.60 -12.18 4.89
N THR A 68 1.98 -11.08 5.55
CA THR A 68 2.05 -11.03 7.01
C THR A 68 0.76 -10.54 7.66
N GLY A 69 -0.08 -9.81 6.92
CA GLY A 69 -1.22 -9.09 7.49
C GLY A 69 -0.81 -8.02 8.49
N LYS A 70 0.45 -7.56 8.45
CA LYS A 70 1.00 -6.59 9.41
C LYS A 70 1.38 -5.28 8.71
N PRO A 71 1.23 -4.13 9.39
CA PRO A 71 1.77 -2.86 8.92
C PRO A 71 3.27 -2.94 8.67
N PHE A 72 3.74 -2.14 7.72
CA PHE A 72 5.14 -1.96 7.37
C PHE A 72 5.49 -0.48 7.44
N LEU A 73 6.61 -0.14 8.10
CA LEU A 73 7.07 1.23 8.26
C LEU A 73 8.56 1.33 7.92
N LEU A 74 8.89 2.35 7.14
CA LEU A 74 10.25 2.70 6.75
C LEU A 74 10.43 4.21 6.91
N TYR A 75 11.22 4.62 7.89
CA TYR A 75 11.47 6.02 8.21
C TYR A 75 12.42 6.66 7.19
N SER A 76 13.45 5.93 6.77
CA SER A 76 14.42 6.37 5.79
C SER A 76 14.90 5.21 4.94
N VAL A 77 14.63 5.26 3.64
CA VAL A 77 15.14 4.27 2.68
C VAL A 77 16.66 4.29 2.69
N GLN A 78 17.28 5.48 2.72
CA GLN A 78 18.73 5.64 2.69
C GLN A 78 19.42 5.02 3.90
N GLU A 79 18.84 5.14 5.10
CA GLU A 79 19.45 4.62 6.31
C GLU A 79 19.13 3.14 6.57
N GLN A 80 17.92 2.70 6.23
CA GLN A 80 17.42 1.37 6.61
C GLN A 80 17.50 0.34 5.49
N VAL A 81 17.71 0.77 4.23
CA VAL A 81 17.81 -0.13 3.08
C VAL A 81 19.18 0.02 2.42
N LYS A 82 19.95 -1.07 2.39
CA LYS A 82 21.20 -1.13 1.62
C LYS A 82 20.91 -0.82 0.15
N GLN A 83 21.75 -0.01 -0.49
CA GLN A 83 21.61 0.36 -1.91
C GLN A 83 21.45 -0.86 -2.82
N GLU A 84 22.23 -1.90 -2.57
CA GLU A 84 22.17 -3.17 -3.29
C GLU A 84 20.81 -3.86 -3.18
N MET A 85 20.02 -3.59 -2.14
CA MET A 85 18.71 -4.20 -1.90
C MET A 85 17.55 -3.39 -2.47
N LEU A 86 17.78 -2.19 -3.01
CA LEU A 86 16.70 -1.32 -3.51
C LEU A 86 15.90 -1.95 -4.65
N PHE A 87 16.51 -2.82 -5.47
CA PHE A 87 15.79 -3.55 -6.51
C PHE A 87 14.66 -4.44 -5.96
N SER A 88 14.73 -4.82 -4.67
CA SER A 88 13.68 -5.60 -4.01
C SER A 88 12.41 -4.77 -3.72
N TYR A 89 12.51 -3.44 -3.82
CA TYR A 89 11.41 -2.50 -3.56
C TYR A 89 11.14 -1.60 -4.79
N PRO A 90 10.60 -2.15 -5.89
CA PRO A 90 10.49 -1.44 -7.17
C PRO A 90 9.63 -0.17 -7.10
N ILE A 91 8.64 -0.11 -6.21
CA ILE A 91 7.79 1.08 -6.02
C ILE A 91 8.58 2.27 -5.47
N VAL A 92 9.58 2.00 -4.62
CA VAL A 92 10.45 3.01 -4.01
C VAL A 92 11.27 3.70 -5.08
N ASN A 93 11.91 2.90 -5.94
CA ASN A 93 12.69 3.43 -7.06
C ASN A 93 11.81 4.11 -8.12
N SER A 94 10.67 3.53 -8.47
CA SER A 94 9.76 4.10 -9.49
C SER A 94 9.29 5.51 -9.11
N GLU A 95 8.97 5.73 -7.84
CA GLU A 95 8.32 6.95 -7.35
C GLU A 95 9.25 7.86 -6.53
N LYS A 96 10.53 7.49 -6.40
CA LYS A 96 11.55 8.19 -5.62
C LYS A 96 11.15 8.40 -4.16
N LEU A 97 10.56 7.37 -3.55
CA LEU A 97 10.13 7.43 -2.15
C LEU A 97 11.34 7.27 -1.22
N ASN A 98 11.32 7.97 -0.09
CA ASN A 98 12.36 7.90 0.93
C ASN A 98 11.81 7.59 2.33
N SER A 99 10.52 7.82 2.60
CA SER A 99 9.83 7.34 3.80
C SER A 99 8.46 6.77 3.44
N ILE A 100 8.06 5.67 4.07
CA ILE A 100 6.94 4.82 3.62
C ILE A 100 6.20 4.20 4.80
N GLY A 101 4.87 4.25 4.76
CA GLY A 101 3.98 3.44 5.57
C GLY A 101 3.08 2.59 4.67
N ALA A 102 2.88 1.33 5.01
CA ALA A 102 1.95 0.47 4.29
C ALA A 102 1.16 -0.41 5.27
N VAL A 103 -0.12 -0.62 4.99
CA VAL A 103 -1.05 -1.34 5.86
C VAL A 103 -1.87 -2.34 5.05
N PRO A 104 -2.26 -3.48 5.65
CA PRO A 104 -3.14 -4.44 4.98
C PRO A 104 -4.54 -3.85 4.81
N LEU A 105 -5.18 -4.16 3.69
CA LEU A 105 -6.59 -3.92 3.47
C LEU A 105 -7.34 -5.23 3.66
N TRP A 106 -8.27 -5.26 4.61
CA TRP A 106 -9.04 -6.44 4.96
C TRP A 106 -10.39 -6.47 4.26
N ASN A 107 -10.80 -7.67 3.87
CA ASN A 107 -12.16 -7.97 3.45
C ASN A 107 -12.54 -9.35 3.96
N ASP A 108 -13.52 -9.41 4.85
CA ASP A 108 -14.04 -10.64 5.45
C ASP A 108 -12.94 -11.60 5.91
N ALA A 109 -12.12 -11.17 6.88
CA ALA A 109 -11.03 -11.96 7.47
C ALA A 109 -9.82 -12.25 6.57
N ARG A 110 -9.80 -11.76 5.33
CA ARG A 110 -8.68 -11.97 4.41
C ARG A 110 -8.04 -10.64 4.06
N VAL A 111 -6.72 -10.62 3.98
CA VAL A 111 -6.01 -9.49 3.39
C VAL A 111 -6.32 -9.52 1.89
N ALA A 112 -7.05 -8.53 1.40
CA ALA A 112 -7.45 -8.39 0.01
C ALA A 112 -6.48 -7.50 -0.79
N GLY A 113 -5.74 -6.65 -0.09
CA GLY A 113 -4.84 -5.69 -0.70
C GLY A 113 -3.94 -4.97 0.29
N VAL A 114 -3.28 -3.94 -0.20
CA VAL A 114 -2.35 -3.10 0.57
C VAL A 114 -2.58 -1.65 0.20
N LEU A 115 -2.72 -0.81 1.22
CA LEU A 115 -2.66 0.64 1.12
C LEU A 115 -1.24 1.08 1.47
N LEU A 116 -0.58 1.79 0.56
CA LEU A 116 0.74 2.38 0.77
C LEU A 116 0.63 3.90 0.69
N GLY A 117 1.23 4.59 1.66
CA GLY A 117 1.53 6.01 1.62
C GLY A 117 3.01 6.27 1.77
N GLY A 118 3.56 7.23 1.04
CA GLY A 118 4.97 7.57 1.14
C GLY A 118 5.27 9.01 0.77
N PHE A 119 6.45 9.44 1.20
CA PHE A 119 7.03 10.73 0.87
C PHE A 119 8.35 10.56 0.13
N ARG A 120 8.70 11.58 -0.65
CA ARG A 120 10.00 11.67 -1.35
C ARG A 120 11.08 12.29 -0.47
N GLY A 121 10.69 13.04 0.56
CA GLY A 121 11.59 13.51 1.62
C GLY A 121 11.84 12.45 2.70
N ASP A 122 12.88 12.70 3.49
CA ASP A 122 13.35 11.78 4.53
C ASP A 122 12.57 11.91 5.85
N ARG A 123 12.40 10.79 6.55
CA ARG A 123 11.84 10.73 7.92
C ARG A 123 10.48 11.42 8.10
N GLN A 124 9.65 11.45 7.06
CA GLN A 124 8.35 12.11 7.11
C GLN A 124 7.23 11.18 7.61
N VAL A 125 7.23 9.91 7.17
CA VAL A 125 6.29 8.92 7.72
C VAL A 125 6.69 8.61 9.17
N ASN A 126 5.71 8.72 10.07
CA ASN A 126 5.85 8.37 11.48
C ASN A 126 4.72 7.45 11.95
N GLU A 127 4.82 6.99 13.20
CA GLU A 127 3.84 6.07 13.81
C GLU A 127 2.41 6.64 13.84
N THR A 128 2.24 7.95 13.99
CA THR A 128 0.90 8.57 13.94
C THR A 128 0.32 8.47 12.54
N MET A 129 1.09 8.77 11.50
CA MET A 129 0.63 8.60 10.11
C MET A 129 0.34 7.14 9.77
N LEU A 130 1.14 6.20 10.29
CA LEU A 130 0.87 4.77 10.13
C LEU A 130 -0.46 4.38 10.78
N ARG A 131 -0.75 4.89 12.00
CA ARG A 131 -2.05 4.71 12.65
C ARG A 131 -3.20 5.29 11.84
N GLU A 132 -3.03 6.47 11.24
CA GLU A 132 -4.05 7.05 10.36
C GLU A 132 -4.30 6.20 9.11
N LEU A 133 -3.26 5.62 8.51
CA LEU A 133 -3.41 4.64 7.43
C LEU A 133 -4.20 3.40 7.89
N GLN A 134 -3.89 2.86 9.08
CA GLN A 134 -4.62 1.73 9.64
C GLN A 134 -6.09 2.07 9.93
N ASN A 135 -6.36 3.25 10.48
CA ASN A 135 -7.72 3.72 10.71
C ASN A 135 -8.48 3.84 9.39
N THR A 136 -7.87 4.44 8.37
CA THR A 136 -8.45 4.53 7.02
C THR A 136 -8.79 3.14 6.47
N ALA A 137 -7.83 2.20 6.54
CA ALA A 137 -8.03 0.82 6.09
C ALA A 137 -9.17 0.09 6.85
N ARG A 138 -9.34 0.36 8.14
CA ARG A 138 -10.42 -0.23 8.98
C ARG A 138 -11.80 0.33 8.69
N HIS A 139 -11.90 1.60 8.28
CA HIS A 139 -13.17 2.17 7.84
C HIS A 139 -13.66 1.57 6.51
N GLY A 140 -12.74 0.94 5.77
CA GLY A 140 -12.99 0.40 4.46
C GLY A 140 -12.53 1.33 3.34
N ILE A 141 -12.26 0.74 2.19
CA ILE A 141 -11.91 1.48 0.96
C ILE A 141 -12.66 0.79 -0.17
N GLY A 142 -13.53 1.53 -0.83
CA GLY A 142 -14.36 1.00 -1.90
C GLY A 142 -15.29 -0.13 -1.43
N ASP A 143 -15.15 -1.32 -2.03
CA ASP A 143 -15.92 -2.51 -1.65
C ASP A 143 -15.29 -3.27 -0.47
N LEU A 144 -14.07 -2.91 -0.04
CA LEU A 144 -13.40 -3.57 1.06
C LEU A 144 -13.96 -3.07 2.39
N ASN A 145 -14.52 -3.97 3.19
CA ASN A 145 -15.22 -3.59 4.41
C ASN A 145 -14.31 -3.34 5.63
N GLY A 146 -13.00 -3.54 5.51
CA GLY A 146 -12.03 -3.31 6.58
C GLY A 146 -12.10 -4.31 7.73
N LYS A 147 -12.98 -5.32 7.68
CA LYS A 147 -13.20 -6.29 8.76
C LYS A 147 -12.08 -7.31 8.81
N GLU A 148 -11.18 -7.10 9.77
CA GLU A 148 -10.28 -8.12 10.29
C GLU A 148 -11.07 -9.04 11.23
N LEU A 149 -10.92 -10.36 11.11
CA LEU A 149 -11.55 -11.29 12.05
C LEU A 149 -10.76 -11.24 13.36
N LEU A 150 -11.23 -10.43 14.30
CA LEU A 150 -10.75 -10.49 15.67
C LEU A 150 -11.43 -11.69 16.31
N LEU A 151 -10.70 -12.80 16.47
CA LEU A 151 -11.12 -13.86 17.37
C LEU A 151 -11.21 -13.24 18.78
N SER A 152 -12.45 -13.03 19.24
CA SER A 152 -12.80 -12.60 20.60
C SER A 152 -12.40 -13.64 21.62
#